data_AF-A0A946MC02-F1
#
_entry.id   AF-A0A946MC02-F1
#
_cell.length_a   1.000
_cell.length_b   1.000
_cell.length_c   1.000
_cell.angle_alpha   90.00
_cell.angle_beta   90.00
_cell.angle_gamma   90.00
#
_symmetry.space_group_name_H-M   'P 1'
#
loop_
_entity.id
_entity.type
_entity.pdbx_description
1 polymer ?
#
loop_
_entity_poly.entity_id
_entity_poly.type
_entity_poly.pdbx_seq_one_letter_code
_entity_poly.pdbx_strand_id
1 'polypeptide(L)'
;SKLSDEDMVSFQKRNLLNIKSPNPSVETFLHAFLPHKFVDHTHADAILDITNRPNGLKLCKKIFGPKVGYVPYIMPGFLLAKKVFETYQKNPEVNCLILLNHGIFTFSDSGKEAYDLMIKNVTLAELAIKKMKSKKIKQIELSKSTLNPSEIAPVLRGLLAEKDNSFIVNYRTNKDIQYFMNGVDAKKYSHLGTVTPDHVIRIKPYPLIINLASSDDINTFRIKAKKAIVKYKSEYVAYYKKHSKKKKLTMLDPYPRIIYVTGMGMFSIGNTYNAALIAGDVAETNARVIASVEETSTYQTIKEKDIFDIEYWSLEQAKVNKFKKSLQGKVVVITGSLGTIGFETYKVFKKQGAEVVLLDYDKSKIKEAQLHVSDLCLFADVTNRKSVKDAYKKICQTFGGIDILISNAGSLSSGPVADISDVDLKKSFDDNFFSHQICASEAVKIMLHQKSKGCLLFNISKQSVNPGLNFGSYGLPKTALLGLCKQYALDYGKFGIRSNGINADRIKSGILNSSMIKTRAKARQVSIGDYMKGNLLLDEVTAYDVALAFLHLALSERSTGAVLTVDGGNIAASMR
;
A
#
# COMPACT_ATOMS: atom_id res chain seq x y z
N SER A 1 -16.68 -26.76 -29.83
CA SER A 1 -16.06 -27.36 -28.64
C SER A 1 -16.48 -26.61 -27.38
N LYS A 2 -16.42 -27.27 -26.21
CA LYS A 2 -16.52 -26.66 -24.88
C LYS A 2 -15.16 -26.82 -24.19
N LEU A 3 -14.67 -25.77 -23.54
CA LEU A 3 -13.46 -25.79 -22.71
C LEU A 3 -13.82 -25.11 -21.39
N SER A 4 -13.54 -25.75 -20.25
CA SER A 4 -13.76 -25.13 -18.95
C SER A 4 -12.67 -24.09 -18.65
N ASP A 5 -12.94 -23.15 -17.75
CA ASP A 5 -11.96 -22.17 -17.30
C ASP A 5 -10.72 -22.83 -16.65
N GLU A 6 -10.93 -23.93 -15.93
CA GLU A 6 -9.87 -24.70 -15.27
C GLU A 6 -8.98 -25.42 -16.28
N ASP A 7 -9.58 -26.03 -17.30
CA ASP A 7 -8.84 -26.67 -18.40
C ASP A 7 -8.06 -25.64 -19.23
N MET A 8 -8.69 -24.49 -19.49
CA MET A 8 -8.09 -23.35 -20.20
C MET A 8 -6.81 -22.88 -19.51
N VAL A 9 -6.87 -22.62 -18.20
CA VAL A 9 -5.69 -22.18 -17.42
C VAL A 9 -4.67 -23.29 -17.25
N SER A 10 -5.12 -24.53 -17.06
CA SER A 10 -4.21 -25.67 -17.00
C SER A 10 -3.42 -25.83 -18.29
N PHE A 11 -4.07 -25.65 -19.45
CA PHE A 11 -3.43 -25.66 -20.76
C PHE A 11 -2.42 -24.52 -20.89
N GLN A 12 -2.78 -23.29 -20.55
CA GLN A 12 -1.86 -22.15 -20.57
C GLN A 12 -0.62 -22.39 -19.70
N LYS A 13 -0.81 -22.87 -18.47
CA LYS A 13 0.28 -23.14 -17.52
C LYS A 13 1.25 -24.21 -18.03
N ARG A 14 0.74 -25.29 -18.64
CA ARG A 14 1.58 -26.35 -19.21
C ARG A 14 2.46 -25.87 -20.36
N ASN A 15 2.08 -24.78 -21.03
CA ASN A 15 2.78 -24.20 -22.17
C ASN A 15 3.62 -22.96 -21.79
N LEU A 16 3.81 -22.68 -20.50
CA LEU A 16 4.72 -21.62 -20.06
C LEU A 16 6.17 -22.01 -20.37
N LEU A 17 6.90 -21.12 -21.04
CA LEU A 17 8.35 -21.27 -21.24
C LEU A 17 9.13 -21.23 -19.92
N ASN A 18 8.63 -20.45 -18.94
CA ASN A 18 9.17 -20.37 -17.60
C ASN A 18 8.04 -20.62 -16.59
N ILE A 19 8.16 -21.71 -15.84
CA ILE A 19 7.14 -22.14 -14.87
C ILE A 19 6.96 -21.17 -13.69
N LYS A 20 7.93 -20.29 -13.44
CA LYS A 20 7.83 -19.23 -12.41
C LYS A 20 7.16 -17.96 -12.90
N SER A 21 6.87 -17.84 -14.20
CA SER A 21 6.19 -16.68 -14.76
C SER A 21 4.75 -16.57 -14.22
N PRO A 22 4.19 -15.34 -14.18
CA PRO A 22 2.77 -15.15 -13.91
C PRO A 22 1.89 -15.95 -14.88
N ASN A 23 0.67 -16.28 -14.45
CA ASN A 23 -0.31 -16.89 -15.34
C ASN A 23 -0.54 -15.98 -16.57
N PRO A 24 -0.60 -16.53 -17.79
CA PRO A 24 -0.99 -15.77 -18.97
C PRO A 24 -2.39 -15.18 -18.82
N SER A 25 -2.71 -14.14 -19.61
CA SER A 25 -4.09 -13.62 -19.66
C SER A 25 -5.05 -14.72 -20.10
N VAL A 26 -6.27 -14.71 -19.58
CA VAL A 26 -7.36 -15.58 -20.08
C VAL A 26 -7.64 -15.36 -21.57
N GLU A 27 -7.24 -14.20 -22.08
CA GLU A 27 -7.36 -13.80 -23.48
C GLU A 27 -6.23 -14.31 -24.37
N THR A 28 -5.22 -14.99 -23.80
CA THR A 28 -4.11 -15.58 -24.59
C THR A 28 -4.62 -16.52 -25.68
N PHE A 29 -5.78 -17.17 -25.49
CA PHE A 29 -6.41 -18.01 -26.51
C PHE A 29 -6.81 -17.25 -27.78
N LEU A 30 -6.92 -15.92 -27.74
CA LEU A 30 -7.17 -15.12 -28.93
C LEU A 30 -6.05 -15.26 -29.97
N HIS A 31 -4.79 -15.42 -29.52
CA HIS A 31 -3.66 -15.69 -30.42
C HIS A 31 -3.80 -17.04 -31.16
N ALA A 32 -4.60 -17.98 -30.64
CA ALA A 32 -4.86 -19.24 -31.32
C ALA A 32 -5.97 -19.12 -32.37
N PHE A 33 -6.80 -18.08 -32.31
CA PHE A 33 -7.96 -17.92 -33.18
C PHE A 33 -7.81 -16.80 -34.22
N LEU A 34 -6.98 -15.80 -33.94
CA LEU A 34 -6.62 -14.77 -34.92
C LEU A 34 -5.34 -15.23 -35.64
N PRO A 35 -5.33 -15.32 -36.98
CA PRO A 35 -4.22 -15.88 -37.74
C PRO A 35 -3.06 -14.88 -37.92
N HIS A 36 -2.69 -14.17 -36.86
CA HIS A 36 -1.70 -13.08 -36.87
C HIS A 36 -0.66 -13.27 -35.78
N LYS A 37 0.61 -12.99 -36.07
CA LYS A 37 1.71 -13.17 -35.10
C LYS A 37 1.60 -12.26 -33.87
N PHE A 38 1.16 -11.01 -34.07
CA PHE A 38 1.04 -10.02 -33.00
C PHE A 38 -0.43 -9.67 -32.80
N VAL A 39 -0.88 -9.76 -31.55
CA VAL A 39 -2.23 -9.36 -31.13
C VAL A 39 -2.06 -8.49 -29.89
N ASP A 40 -2.43 -7.23 -30.01
CA ASP A 40 -2.37 -6.26 -28.93
C ASP A 40 -3.77 -6.11 -28.33
N HIS A 41 -3.84 -6.04 -27.00
CA HIS A 41 -5.07 -5.79 -26.27
C HIS A 41 -4.91 -4.63 -25.30
N THR A 42 -5.83 -3.68 -25.34
CA THR A 42 -5.89 -2.62 -24.33
C THR A 42 -7.33 -2.31 -23.92
N HIS A 43 -7.47 -1.85 -22.68
CA HIS A 43 -8.68 -1.24 -22.12
C HIS A 43 -8.63 0.29 -22.27
N ALA A 44 -8.32 0.80 -23.47
CA ALA A 44 -8.09 2.22 -23.69
C ALA A 44 -9.32 3.09 -23.29
N ASP A 45 -9.09 4.12 -22.46
CA ASP A 45 -10.11 5.02 -21.90
C ASP A 45 -11.06 5.56 -22.99
N ALA A 46 -10.53 5.99 -24.14
CA ALA A 46 -11.32 6.55 -25.23
C ALA A 46 -12.24 5.51 -25.91
N ILE A 47 -11.79 4.26 -26.03
CA ILE A 47 -12.63 3.18 -26.56
C ILE A 47 -13.74 2.88 -25.56
N LEU A 48 -13.39 2.77 -24.28
CA LEU A 48 -14.34 2.56 -23.21
C LEU A 48 -15.39 3.67 -23.14
N ASP A 49 -14.99 4.94 -23.20
CA ASP A 49 -15.91 6.08 -23.28
C ASP A 49 -16.95 5.91 -24.39
N ILE A 50 -16.52 5.55 -25.60
CA ILE A 50 -17.43 5.33 -26.72
C ILE A 50 -18.35 4.13 -26.47
N THR A 51 -17.82 3.02 -25.97
CA THR A 51 -18.59 1.77 -25.81
C THR A 51 -19.54 1.78 -24.62
N ASN A 52 -19.25 2.55 -23.57
CA ASN A 52 -20.05 2.71 -22.37
C ASN A 52 -21.15 3.80 -22.50
N ARG A 53 -21.53 4.14 -23.73
CA ARG A 53 -22.62 5.07 -24.06
C ARG A 53 -23.89 4.34 -24.50
N PRO A 54 -25.07 4.98 -24.37
CA PRO A 54 -26.28 4.49 -25.02
C PRO A 54 -26.05 4.42 -26.53
N ASN A 55 -26.41 3.29 -27.14
CA ASN A 55 -26.14 3.00 -28.55
C ASN A 55 -24.63 2.94 -28.92
N GLY A 56 -23.75 2.58 -27.98
CA GLY A 56 -22.29 2.50 -28.20
C GLY A 56 -21.89 1.75 -29.47
N LEU A 57 -22.58 0.65 -29.82
CA LEU A 57 -22.35 -0.06 -31.09
C LEU A 57 -22.57 0.81 -32.34
N LYS A 58 -23.66 1.59 -32.37
CA LYS A 58 -23.96 2.47 -33.50
C LYS A 58 -22.92 3.57 -33.63
N LEU A 59 -22.45 4.09 -32.50
CA LEU A 59 -21.40 5.09 -32.45
C LEU A 59 -20.05 4.53 -32.91
N CYS A 60 -19.69 3.33 -32.46
CA CYS A 60 -18.50 2.62 -32.93
C CYS A 60 -18.52 2.43 -34.45
N LYS A 61 -19.64 1.96 -35.02
CA LYS A 61 -19.82 1.82 -36.47
C LYS A 61 -19.60 3.12 -37.23
N LYS A 62 -20.07 4.24 -36.68
CA LYS A 62 -19.90 5.57 -37.27
C LYS A 62 -18.45 6.06 -37.22
N ILE A 63 -17.71 5.77 -36.14
CA ILE A 63 -16.35 6.28 -35.92
C ILE A 63 -15.31 5.45 -36.68
N PHE A 64 -15.37 4.12 -36.55
CA PHE A 64 -14.30 3.24 -37.01
C PHE A 64 -14.55 2.61 -38.39
N GLY A 65 -15.82 2.58 -38.84
CA GLY A 65 -16.18 2.10 -40.16
C GLY A 65 -16.06 0.58 -40.35
N PRO A 66 -16.16 0.10 -41.60
CA PRO A 66 -16.39 -1.33 -41.89
C PRO A 66 -15.15 -2.23 -41.72
N LYS A 67 -13.94 -1.65 -41.62
CA LYS A 67 -12.68 -2.40 -41.42
C LYS A 67 -12.46 -2.83 -39.96
N VAL A 68 -13.39 -2.49 -39.07
CA VAL A 68 -13.36 -2.87 -37.66
C VAL A 68 -14.51 -3.83 -37.38
N GLY A 69 -14.21 -4.97 -36.76
CA GLY A 69 -15.23 -5.89 -36.27
C GLY A 69 -15.75 -5.47 -34.90
N TYR A 70 -17.04 -5.67 -34.66
CA TYR A 70 -17.69 -5.27 -33.41
C TYR A 70 -18.20 -6.50 -32.67
N VAL A 71 -17.68 -6.69 -31.47
CA VAL A 71 -17.99 -7.84 -30.63
C VAL A 71 -18.93 -7.35 -29.50
N PRO A 72 -20.16 -7.88 -29.39
CA PRO A 72 -21.03 -7.55 -28.27
C PRO A 72 -20.41 -8.03 -26.95
N TYR A 73 -20.78 -7.40 -25.84
CA TYR A 73 -20.29 -7.83 -24.53
C TYR A 73 -20.56 -9.32 -24.31
N ILE A 74 -19.52 -10.02 -23.89
CA ILE A 74 -19.54 -11.42 -23.49
C ILE A 74 -18.49 -11.58 -22.39
N MET A 75 -18.74 -12.53 -21.49
CA MET A 75 -17.81 -12.86 -20.41
C MET A 75 -16.41 -13.18 -20.99
N PRO A 76 -15.33 -12.56 -20.49
CA PRO A 76 -13.96 -12.85 -20.90
C PRO A 76 -13.59 -14.33 -20.73
N GLY A 77 -12.50 -14.75 -21.39
CA GLY A 77 -12.06 -16.14 -21.45
C GLY A 77 -12.47 -16.84 -22.75
N PHE A 78 -12.70 -18.15 -22.69
CA PHE A 78 -12.88 -18.98 -23.89
C PHE A 78 -14.11 -18.58 -24.73
N LEU A 79 -15.21 -18.16 -24.09
CA LEU A 79 -16.41 -17.71 -24.79
C LEU A 79 -16.15 -16.43 -25.60
N LEU A 80 -15.43 -15.48 -25.01
CA LEU A 80 -15.00 -14.28 -25.72
C LEU A 80 -14.08 -14.63 -26.89
N ALA A 81 -13.12 -15.54 -26.67
CA ALA A 81 -12.20 -15.96 -27.71
C ALA A 81 -12.92 -16.58 -28.92
N LYS A 82 -13.90 -17.44 -28.65
CA LYS A 82 -14.79 -17.98 -29.70
C LYS A 82 -15.58 -16.88 -30.40
N LYS A 83 -16.09 -15.89 -29.67
CA LYS A 83 -16.90 -14.83 -30.28
C LYS A 83 -16.07 -13.90 -31.16
N VAL A 84 -14.85 -13.61 -30.76
CA VAL A 84 -13.86 -12.92 -31.58
C VAL A 84 -13.60 -13.70 -32.87
N PHE A 85 -13.36 -15.01 -32.77
CA PHE A 85 -13.16 -15.87 -33.94
C PHE A 85 -14.37 -15.86 -34.89
N GLU A 86 -15.59 -16.02 -34.36
CA GLU A 86 -16.82 -15.94 -35.16
C GLU A 86 -16.98 -14.59 -35.85
N THR A 87 -16.54 -13.51 -35.21
CA THR A 87 -16.60 -12.15 -35.77
C THR A 87 -15.58 -11.99 -36.90
N TYR A 88 -14.36 -12.49 -36.69
CA TYR A 88 -13.30 -12.46 -37.69
C TYR A 88 -13.64 -13.32 -38.91
N GLN A 89 -14.14 -14.54 -38.72
CA GLN A 89 -14.53 -15.44 -39.84
C GLN A 89 -15.60 -14.83 -40.75
N LYS A 90 -16.52 -14.04 -40.18
CA LYS A 90 -17.57 -13.35 -40.96
C LYS A 90 -17.02 -12.25 -41.85
N ASN A 91 -15.88 -11.66 -41.48
CA ASN A 91 -15.20 -10.65 -42.27
C ASN A 91 -13.68 -10.69 -42.01
N PRO A 92 -12.92 -11.54 -42.72
CA PRO A 92 -11.48 -11.69 -42.51
C PRO A 92 -10.66 -10.43 -42.84
N GLU A 93 -11.26 -9.44 -43.51
CA GLU A 93 -10.63 -8.16 -43.86
C GLU A 93 -10.54 -7.18 -42.66
N VAL A 94 -11.12 -7.52 -41.51
CA VAL A 94 -10.99 -6.68 -40.31
C VAL A 94 -9.58 -6.78 -39.74
N ASN A 95 -9.01 -5.65 -39.36
CA ASN A 95 -7.67 -5.57 -38.73
C ASN A 95 -7.71 -5.04 -37.29
N CYS A 96 -8.92 -4.85 -36.78
CA CYS A 96 -9.19 -4.35 -35.45
C CYS A 96 -10.55 -4.89 -34.99
N LEU A 97 -10.66 -5.19 -33.69
CA LEU A 97 -11.90 -5.59 -33.05
C LEU A 97 -12.18 -4.68 -31.86
N ILE A 98 -13.40 -4.17 -31.78
CA ILE A 98 -13.89 -3.42 -30.62
C ILE A 98 -14.88 -4.29 -29.87
N LEU A 99 -14.58 -4.53 -28.60
CA LEU A 99 -15.43 -5.26 -27.68
C LEU A 99 -16.19 -4.26 -26.83
N LEU A 100 -17.52 -4.27 -26.95
CA LEU A 100 -18.37 -3.35 -26.21
C LEU A 100 -18.18 -3.55 -24.69
N ASN A 101 -17.96 -2.45 -23.96
CA ASN A 101 -17.75 -2.39 -22.51
C ASN A 101 -16.50 -3.15 -22.03
N HIS A 102 -15.56 -3.48 -22.92
CA HIS A 102 -14.33 -4.18 -22.57
C HIS A 102 -13.12 -3.42 -23.14
N GLY A 103 -12.95 -3.34 -24.45
CA GLY A 103 -11.73 -2.75 -24.99
C GLY A 103 -11.54 -2.98 -26.48
N ILE A 104 -10.28 -2.97 -26.90
CA ILE A 104 -9.87 -3.03 -28.30
C ILE A 104 -8.80 -4.11 -28.49
N PHE A 105 -8.87 -4.79 -29.63
CA PHE A 105 -7.80 -5.64 -30.14
C PHE A 105 -7.36 -5.16 -31.51
N THR A 106 -6.04 -5.14 -31.72
CA THR A 106 -5.43 -4.94 -33.04
C THR A 106 -4.45 -6.06 -33.29
N PHE A 107 -4.27 -6.40 -34.56
CA PHE A 107 -3.46 -7.56 -34.92
C PHE A 107 -2.89 -7.42 -36.32
N SER A 108 -1.66 -7.94 -36.47
CA SER A 108 -0.91 -8.01 -37.73
C SER A 108 0.23 -9.03 -37.57
N ASP A 109 0.84 -9.45 -38.67
CA ASP A 109 2.10 -10.18 -38.67
C ASP A 109 3.32 -9.32 -38.33
N SER A 110 3.15 -8.00 -38.25
CA SER A 110 4.14 -7.03 -37.78
C SER A 110 3.69 -6.40 -36.46
N GLY A 111 4.53 -6.49 -35.43
CA GLY A 111 4.25 -5.87 -34.12
C GLY A 111 4.13 -4.34 -34.21
N LYS A 112 4.92 -3.70 -35.09
CA LYS A 112 4.79 -2.26 -35.35
C LYS A 112 3.42 -1.93 -35.93
N GLU A 113 2.94 -2.70 -36.89
CA GLU A 113 1.65 -2.44 -37.54
C GLU A 113 0.48 -2.69 -36.59
N ALA A 114 0.51 -3.76 -35.80
CA ALA A 114 -0.50 -4.02 -34.77
C ALA A 114 -0.60 -2.85 -33.77
N TYR A 115 0.55 -2.31 -33.36
CA TYR A 115 0.62 -1.17 -32.44
C TYR A 115 0.19 0.16 -33.11
N ASP A 116 0.60 0.41 -34.36
CA ASP A 116 0.16 1.59 -35.12
C ASP A 116 -1.36 1.59 -35.34
N LEU A 117 -1.96 0.41 -35.58
CA LEU A 117 -3.42 0.25 -35.64
C LEU A 117 -4.07 0.58 -34.29
N MET A 118 -3.45 0.19 -33.17
CA MET A 118 -3.93 0.50 -31.83
C MET A 118 -3.99 2.02 -31.63
N ILE A 119 -2.87 2.70 -31.89
CA ILE A 119 -2.76 4.17 -31.79
C ILE A 119 -3.81 4.82 -32.70
N LYS A 120 -3.87 4.42 -33.98
CA LYS A 120 -4.81 4.99 -34.95
C LYS A 120 -6.26 4.91 -34.46
N ASN A 121 -6.71 3.74 -34.03
CA ASN A 121 -8.10 3.56 -33.62
C ASN A 121 -8.39 4.27 -32.30
N VAL A 122 -7.47 4.26 -31.33
CA VAL A 122 -7.64 5.02 -30.08
C VAL A 122 -7.71 6.52 -30.38
N THR A 123 -6.84 7.05 -31.24
CA THR A 123 -6.87 8.47 -31.66
C THR A 123 -8.17 8.83 -32.38
N LEU A 124 -8.73 7.94 -33.21
CA LEU A 124 -10.04 8.18 -33.83
C LEU A 124 -11.15 8.32 -32.77
N ALA A 125 -11.10 7.50 -31.71
CA ALA A 125 -12.03 7.60 -30.59
C ALA A 125 -11.87 8.93 -29.83
N GLU A 126 -10.64 9.31 -29.49
CA GLU A 126 -10.31 10.58 -28.81
C GLU A 126 -10.81 11.79 -29.60
N LEU A 127 -10.55 11.82 -30.91
CA LEU A 127 -11.00 12.88 -31.81
C LEU A 127 -12.53 12.93 -31.91
N ALA A 128 -13.20 11.78 -31.88
CA ALA A 128 -14.65 11.71 -31.90
C ALA A 128 -15.25 12.27 -30.60
N ILE A 129 -14.70 11.90 -29.44
CA ILE A 129 -15.11 12.42 -28.11
C ILE A 129 -14.94 13.94 -28.06
N LYS A 130 -13.79 14.46 -28.49
CA LYS A 130 -13.50 15.90 -28.49
C LYS A 130 -14.48 16.72 -29.35
N LYS A 131 -15.08 16.11 -30.37
CA LYS A 131 -16.09 16.76 -31.25
C LYS A 131 -17.50 16.74 -30.66
N MET A 132 -17.75 16.01 -29.57
CA MET A 132 -19.07 15.94 -28.96
C MET A 132 -19.39 17.22 -28.20
N LYS A 133 -20.63 17.68 -28.28
CA LYS A 133 -21.11 18.82 -27.50
C LYS A 133 -21.25 18.40 -26.04
N SER A 134 -20.35 18.88 -25.19
CA SER A 134 -20.37 18.59 -23.75
C SER A 134 -21.06 19.69 -22.95
N LYS A 135 -21.72 19.28 -21.86
CA LYS A 135 -22.21 20.15 -20.79
C LYS A 135 -21.55 19.69 -19.50
N LYS A 136 -20.77 20.56 -18.89
CA LYS A 136 -20.06 20.26 -17.64
C LYS A 136 -21.01 19.74 -16.57
N ILE A 137 -20.54 18.74 -15.82
CA ILE A 137 -21.24 18.18 -14.66
C ILE A 137 -21.43 19.29 -13.63
N LYS A 138 -22.67 19.47 -13.18
CA LYS A 138 -22.99 20.41 -12.11
C LYS A 138 -22.23 20.01 -10.84
N GLN A 139 -21.44 20.93 -10.31
CA GLN A 139 -20.64 20.71 -9.11
C GLN A 139 -21.44 21.06 -7.85
N ILE A 140 -21.18 20.38 -6.75
CA ILE A 140 -21.66 20.76 -5.42
C ILE A 140 -20.95 22.04 -4.95
N GLU A 141 -21.59 22.78 -4.04
CA GLU A 141 -20.92 23.88 -3.36
C GLU A 141 -19.91 23.32 -2.36
N LEU A 142 -18.64 23.62 -2.58
CA LEU A 142 -17.56 23.14 -1.72
C LEU A 142 -17.37 24.10 -0.55
N SER A 143 -17.54 23.57 0.65
CA SER A 143 -17.21 24.27 1.88
C SER A 143 -15.77 23.94 2.30
N LYS A 144 -14.99 24.96 2.70
CA LYS A 144 -13.59 24.77 3.09
C LYS A 144 -13.55 24.05 4.44
N SER A 145 -13.17 22.77 4.45
CA SER A 145 -12.95 22.02 5.68
C SER A 145 -11.59 22.38 6.31
N THR A 146 -11.51 22.30 7.63
CA THR A 146 -10.26 22.42 8.39
C THR A 146 -9.49 21.10 8.52
N LEU A 147 -10.14 19.97 8.20
CA LEU A 147 -9.55 18.64 8.29
C LEU A 147 -8.57 18.39 7.15
N ASN A 148 -7.47 17.72 7.47
CA ASN A 148 -6.45 17.33 6.50
C ASN A 148 -6.53 15.84 6.18
N PRO A 149 -6.09 15.42 4.98
CA PRO A 149 -6.03 14.00 4.62
C PRO A 149 -5.19 13.15 5.60
N SER A 150 -4.16 13.73 6.22
CA SER A 150 -3.33 13.06 7.22
C SER A 150 -4.06 12.76 8.54
N GLU A 151 -5.18 13.43 8.81
CA GLU A 151 -6.02 13.22 9.99
C GLU A 151 -7.14 12.21 9.70
N ILE A 152 -7.71 12.27 8.49
CA ILE A 152 -8.78 11.40 8.04
C ILE A 152 -8.30 9.99 7.69
N ALA A 153 -7.14 9.84 7.03
CA ALA A 153 -6.66 8.53 6.60
C ALA A 153 -6.48 7.53 7.77
N PRO A 154 -5.90 7.92 8.93
CA PRO A 154 -5.88 7.10 10.15
C PRO A 154 -7.26 6.65 10.62
N VAL A 155 -8.25 7.54 10.57
CA VAL A 155 -9.63 7.21 10.98
C VAL A 155 -10.24 6.18 10.02
N LEU A 156 -10.13 6.39 8.71
CA LEU A 156 -10.63 5.46 7.71
C LEU A 156 -9.96 4.09 7.84
N ARG A 157 -8.63 4.07 7.93
CA ARG A 157 -7.85 2.83 8.11
C ARG A 157 -8.28 2.06 9.34
N GLY A 158 -8.46 2.76 10.46
CA GLY A 158 -8.97 2.19 11.71
C GLY A 158 -10.36 1.57 11.59
N LEU A 159 -11.29 2.25 10.92
CA LEU A 159 -12.66 1.77 10.72
C LEU A 159 -12.75 0.57 9.75
N LEU A 160 -11.75 0.38 8.90
CA LEU A 160 -11.64 -0.74 7.97
C LEU A 160 -10.95 -1.96 8.61
N ALA A 161 -10.26 -1.78 9.73
CA ALA A 161 -9.60 -2.86 10.46
C ALA A 161 -10.60 -3.63 11.34
N GLU A 162 -11.00 -4.83 10.92
CA GLU A 162 -11.67 -5.81 11.80
C GLU A 162 -10.86 -7.12 11.81
N LYS A 163 -10.74 -7.72 13.01
CA LYS A 163 -9.98 -8.96 13.24
C LYS A 163 -8.54 -8.84 12.70
N ASP A 164 -8.14 -9.76 11.81
CA ASP A 164 -6.80 -9.83 11.25
C ASP A 164 -6.64 -9.02 9.95
N ASN A 165 -7.68 -8.32 9.49
CA ASN A 165 -7.59 -7.50 8.28
C ASN A 165 -6.91 -6.18 8.61
N SER A 166 -5.79 -5.91 7.94
CA SER A 166 -5.09 -4.63 7.97
C SER A 166 -4.95 -4.16 6.54
N PHE A 167 -5.50 -2.98 6.27
CA PHE A 167 -5.44 -2.36 4.96
C PHE A 167 -4.47 -1.18 4.97
N ILE A 168 -3.92 -0.90 3.79
CA ILE A 168 -3.26 0.35 3.47
C ILE A 168 -4.32 1.27 2.87
N VAL A 169 -4.34 2.53 3.33
CA VAL A 169 -5.24 3.58 2.81
C VAL A 169 -4.37 4.67 2.21
N ASN A 170 -4.40 4.83 0.90
CA ASN A 170 -3.61 5.82 0.18
C ASN A 170 -4.49 7.01 -0.22
N TYR A 171 -4.07 8.23 0.12
CA TYR A 171 -4.71 9.45 -0.32
C TYR A 171 -4.18 9.90 -1.68
N ARG A 172 -5.10 10.26 -2.58
CA ARG A 172 -4.81 10.86 -3.88
C ARG A 172 -5.83 11.96 -4.20
N THR A 173 -5.37 13.03 -4.85
CA THR A 173 -6.23 14.08 -5.37
C THR A 173 -5.62 14.65 -6.64
N ASN A 174 -6.46 14.91 -7.65
CA ASN A 174 -6.12 15.63 -8.87
C ASN A 174 -7.40 16.24 -9.46
N LYS A 175 -7.29 16.93 -10.60
CA LYS A 175 -8.41 17.65 -11.22
C LYS A 175 -9.55 16.71 -11.63
N ASP A 176 -9.23 15.53 -12.17
CA ASP A 176 -10.22 14.56 -12.65
C ASP A 176 -10.99 13.92 -11.50
N ILE A 177 -10.28 13.50 -10.44
CA ILE A 177 -10.87 12.96 -9.21
C ILE A 177 -11.79 14.00 -8.57
N GLN A 178 -11.33 15.25 -8.43
CA GLN A 178 -12.11 16.32 -7.83
C GLN A 178 -13.36 16.63 -8.66
N TYR A 179 -13.22 16.69 -9.98
CA TYR A 179 -14.32 16.98 -10.89
C TYR A 179 -15.40 15.89 -10.86
N PHE A 180 -14.98 14.63 -10.82
CA PHE A 180 -15.87 13.48 -10.71
C PHE A 180 -16.54 13.41 -9.33
N MET A 181 -15.78 13.40 -8.24
CA MET A 181 -16.38 13.14 -6.91
C MET A 181 -17.28 14.28 -6.42
N ASN A 182 -17.09 15.51 -6.91
CA ASN A 182 -17.85 16.69 -6.49
C ASN A 182 -19.05 16.97 -7.41
N GLY A 183 -19.39 16.09 -8.35
CA GLY A 183 -20.63 16.23 -9.11
C GLY A 183 -21.88 16.07 -8.23
N VAL A 184 -22.93 16.85 -8.48
CA VAL A 184 -24.20 16.76 -7.75
C VAL A 184 -24.79 15.34 -7.79
N ASP A 185 -24.65 14.67 -8.94
CA ASP A 185 -25.11 13.29 -9.16
C ASP A 185 -24.01 12.24 -8.99
N ALA A 186 -22.90 12.56 -8.29
CA ALA A 186 -21.75 11.66 -8.13
C ALA A 186 -22.12 10.28 -7.64
N LYS A 187 -23.04 10.20 -6.68
CA LYS A 187 -23.55 8.93 -6.17
C LYS A 187 -24.29 8.11 -7.23
N LYS A 188 -25.04 8.76 -8.12
CA LYS A 188 -25.85 8.07 -9.14
C LYS A 188 -24.95 7.39 -10.17
N TYR A 189 -24.08 8.14 -10.85
CA TYR A 189 -23.27 7.56 -11.92
C TYR A 189 -22.14 6.66 -11.42
N SER A 190 -21.58 6.92 -10.23
CA SER A 190 -20.51 6.08 -9.67
C SER A 190 -20.99 4.71 -9.18
N HIS A 191 -22.28 4.56 -8.91
CA HIS A 191 -22.88 3.31 -8.42
C HIS A 191 -23.45 2.43 -9.55
N LEU A 192 -23.34 2.86 -10.82
CA LEU A 192 -23.79 2.05 -11.96
C LEU A 192 -22.90 0.83 -12.21
N GLY A 193 -21.61 0.90 -11.84
CA GLY A 193 -20.63 -0.17 -12.04
C GLY A 193 -19.36 0.32 -12.69
N THR A 194 -18.40 -0.57 -12.88
CA THR A 194 -17.08 -0.24 -13.45
C THR A 194 -17.12 -0.09 -14.97
N VAL A 195 -16.17 0.68 -15.52
CA VAL A 195 -16.12 1.01 -16.95
C VAL A 195 -15.83 -0.23 -17.80
N THR A 196 -14.90 -1.07 -17.35
CA THR A 196 -14.69 -2.43 -17.85
C THR A 196 -14.93 -3.43 -16.71
N PRO A 197 -15.43 -4.65 -16.99
CA PRO A 197 -15.58 -5.70 -15.99
C PRO A 197 -14.29 -5.98 -15.21
N ASP A 198 -13.12 -5.91 -15.86
CA ASP A 198 -11.82 -6.20 -15.24
C ASP A 198 -11.48 -5.28 -14.07
N HIS A 199 -12.03 -4.06 -14.05
CA HIS A 199 -11.79 -3.13 -12.95
C HIS A 199 -12.43 -3.59 -11.63
N VAL A 200 -13.51 -4.39 -11.68
CA VAL A 200 -14.28 -4.77 -10.48
C VAL A 200 -13.43 -5.52 -9.45
N ILE A 201 -12.46 -6.32 -9.88
CA ILE A 201 -11.60 -7.09 -8.97
C ILE A 201 -10.64 -6.21 -8.17
N ARG A 202 -10.39 -4.97 -8.63
CA ARG A 202 -9.49 -4.00 -8.00
C ARG A 202 -10.24 -3.00 -7.15
N ILE A 203 -11.36 -2.49 -7.66
CA ILE A 203 -12.06 -1.35 -7.04
C ILE A 203 -13.48 -1.66 -6.54
N LYS A 204 -13.93 -2.92 -6.67
CA LYS A 204 -15.31 -3.35 -6.36
C LYS A 204 -16.36 -2.70 -7.26
N PRO A 205 -17.62 -3.16 -7.24
CA PRO A 205 -18.66 -2.64 -8.13
C PRO A 205 -18.99 -1.15 -7.92
N TYR A 206 -18.81 -0.60 -6.71
CA TYR A 206 -19.13 0.80 -6.41
C TYR A 206 -18.19 1.38 -5.35
N PRO A 207 -17.87 2.68 -5.42
CA PRO A 207 -17.12 3.38 -4.39
C PRO A 207 -18.01 3.78 -3.21
N LEU A 208 -17.40 4.05 -2.05
CA LEU A 208 -18.07 4.73 -0.95
C LEU A 208 -17.90 6.25 -1.08
N ILE A 209 -18.98 7.03 -0.93
CA ILE A 209 -18.92 8.50 -0.89
C ILE A 209 -19.26 8.97 0.51
N ILE A 210 -18.39 9.80 1.08
CA ILE A 210 -18.58 10.46 2.38
C ILE A 210 -18.59 11.96 2.15
N ASN A 211 -19.71 12.60 2.52
CA ASN A 211 -19.84 14.04 2.41
C ASN A 211 -19.20 14.73 3.61
N LEU A 212 -18.28 15.66 3.34
CA LEU A 212 -17.60 16.46 4.33
C LEU A 212 -18.19 17.88 4.38
N ALA A 213 -18.68 18.30 5.53
CA ALA A 213 -19.15 19.67 5.78
C ALA A 213 -18.04 20.53 6.39
N SER A 214 -18.11 21.85 6.22
CA SER A 214 -17.15 22.80 6.82
C SER A 214 -17.13 22.77 8.34
N SER A 215 -18.27 22.46 8.97
CA SER A 215 -18.41 22.32 10.43
C SER A 215 -17.94 20.97 10.97
N ASP A 216 -17.56 20.01 10.11
CA ASP A 216 -17.14 18.69 10.57
C ASP A 216 -15.77 18.76 11.22
N ASP A 217 -15.71 18.36 12.50
CA ASP A 217 -14.48 17.99 13.18
C ASP A 217 -14.15 16.50 12.99
N ILE A 218 -13.00 16.07 13.51
CA ILE A 218 -12.52 14.69 13.33
C ILE A 218 -13.45 13.64 13.98
N ASN A 219 -14.16 14.00 15.04
CA ASN A 219 -15.08 13.11 15.75
C ASN A 219 -16.38 12.93 14.97
N THR A 220 -16.93 14.04 14.48
CA THR A 220 -18.11 14.06 13.62
C THR A 220 -17.84 13.29 12.32
N PHE A 221 -16.68 13.54 11.70
CA PHE A 221 -16.24 12.77 10.54
C PHE A 221 -16.15 11.27 10.85
N ARG A 222 -15.55 10.88 11.99
CA ARG A 222 -15.46 9.46 12.39
C ARG A 222 -16.83 8.79 12.50
N ILE A 223 -17.82 9.47 13.09
CA ILE A 223 -19.18 8.96 13.23
C ILE A 223 -19.83 8.78 11.84
N LYS A 224 -19.71 9.79 10.97
CA LYS A 224 -20.20 9.75 9.59
C LYS A 224 -19.56 8.60 8.80
N ALA A 225 -18.23 8.50 8.83
CA ALA A 225 -17.47 7.47 8.15
C ALA A 225 -17.83 6.07 8.64
N LYS A 226 -17.98 5.87 9.96
CA LYS A 226 -18.39 4.59 10.53
C LYS A 226 -19.78 4.18 10.02
N LYS A 227 -20.75 5.09 10.05
CA LYS A 227 -22.11 4.85 9.54
C LYS A 227 -22.10 4.51 8.05
N ALA A 228 -21.30 5.23 7.26
CA ALA A 228 -21.18 5.01 5.82
C ALA A 228 -20.56 3.65 5.49
N ILE A 229 -19.49 3.25 6.20
CA ILE A 229 -18.84 1.93 6.03
C ILE A 229 -19.78 0.78 6.45
N VAL A 230 -20.51 0.91 7.56
CA VAL A 230 -21.50 -0.10 7.98
C VAL A 230 -22.60 -0.27 6.92
N LYS A 231 -23.10 0.85 6.38
CA LYS A 231 -24.08 0.84 5.29
C LYS A 231 -23.52 0.14 4.05
N TYR A 232 -22.33 0.51 3.61
CA TYR A 232 -21.65 -0.14 2.47
C TYR A 232 -21.53 -1.66 2.68
N LYS A 233 -21.11 -2.10 3.87
CA LYS A 233 -21.01 -3.54 4.19
C LYS A 233 -22.36 -4.24 4.01
N SER A 234 -23.45 -3.63 4.50
CA SER A 234 -24.79 -4.22 4.38
C SER A 234 -25.27 -4.31 2.93
N GLU A 235 -24.99 -3.27 2.13
CA GLU A 235 -25.33 -3.23 0.69
C GLU A 235 -24.52 -4.28 -0.09
N TYR A 236 -23.23 -4.43 0.22
CA TYR A 236 -22.37 -5.45 -0.39
C TYR A 236 -22.80 -6.88 -0.04
N VAL A 237 -23.20 -7.13 1.22
CA VAL A 237 -23.75 -8.42 1.62
C VAL A 237 -25.07 -8.72 0.89
N ALA A 238 -25.94 -7.72 0.70
CA ALA A 238 -27.18 -7.88 -0.06
C ALA A 238 -26.90 -8.17 -1.55
N TYR A 239 -25.96 -7.44 -2.15
CA TYR A 239 -25.45 -7.67 -3.51
C TYR A 239 -24.93 -9.11 -3.67
N TYR A 240 -24.10 -9.58 -2.74
CA TYR A 240 -23.61 -10.96 -2.74
C TYR A 240 -24.74 -11.98 -2.65
N LYS A 241 -25.66 -11.84 -1.68
CA LYS A 241 -26.79 -12.76 -1.50
C LYS A 241 -27.75 -12.79 -2.69
N LYS A 242 -27.90 -11.67 -3.40
CA LYS A 242 -28.75 -11.57 -4.59
C LYS A 242 -28.23 -12.48 -5.73
N HIS A 243 -26.92 -12.47 -5.99
CA HIS A 243 -26.33 -13.10 -7.17
C HIS A 243 -25.60 -14.44 -6.92
N SER A 244 -25.24 -14.75 -5.68
CA SER A 244 -24.63 -16.03 -5.29
C SER A 244 -25.62 -17.20 -5.24
N LYS A 245 -26.93 -16.96 -5.35
CA LYS A 245 -27.95 -18.03 -5.30
C LYS A 245 -27.60 -19.11 -6.32
N LYS A 246 -27.50 -20.36 -5.85
CA LYS A 246 -27.12 -21.58 -6.61
C LYS A 246 -25.62 -21.77 -6.91
N LYS A 247 -24.72 -20.91 -6.41
CA LYS A 247 -23.26 -21.07 -6.56
C LYS A 247 -22.60 -21.32 -5.20
N LYS A 248 -21.68 -22.27 -5.10
CA LYS A 248 -20.85 -22.49 -3.89
C LYS A 248 -19.67 -21.50 -3.89
N LEU A 249 -19.95 -20.22 -3.63
CA LEU A 249 -18.93 -19.17 -3.57
C LEU A 249 -18.63 -18.78 -2.11
N THR A 250 -17.42 -18.30 -1.86
CA THR A 250 -17.05 -17.64 -0.60
C THR A 250 -17.13 -16.13 -0.80
N MET A 251 -17.82 -15.43 0.11
CA MET A 251 -17.94 -13.97 0.03
C MET A 251 -16.57 -13.31 0.22
N LEU A 252 -16.19 -12.43 -0.71
CA LEU A 252 -15.04 -11.54 -0.53
C LEU A 252 -15.28 -10.56 0.63
N ASP A 253 -14.23 -9.91 1.12
CA ASP A 253 -14.40 -8.94 2.21
C ASP A 253 -15.35 -7.80 1.77
N PRO A 254 -16.29 -7.37 2.64
CA PRO A 254 -17.33 -6.42 2.27
C PRO A 254 -16.90 -4.95 2.40
N TYR A 255 -15.59 -4.65 2.34
CA TYR A 255 -15.08 -3.30 2.53
C TYR A 255 -14.92 -2.55 1.20
N PRO A 256 -15.12 -1.23 1.18
CA PRO A 256 -14.85 -0.44 -0.02
C PRO A 256 -13.37 -0.53 -0.40
N ARG A 257 -13.11 -0.48 -1.71
CA ARG A 257 -11.75 -0.28 -2.24
C ARG A 257 -11.45 1.17 -2.57
N ILE A 258 -12.49 1.98 -2.74
CA ILE A 258 -12.40 3.41 -3.03
C ILE A 258 -13.36 4.15 -2.09
N ILE A 259 -12.85 5.17 -1.41
CA ILE A 259 -13.64 6.11 -0.63
C ILE A 259 -13.39 7.51 -1.18
N TYR A 260 -14.42 8.16 -1.70
CA TYR A 260 -14.39 9.57 -2.03
C TYR A 260 -14.85 10.39 -0.82
N VAL A 261 -14.04 11.37 -0.43
CA VAL A 261 -14.42 12.39 0.56
C VAL A 261 -14.60 13.70 -0.18
N THR A 262 -15.85 14.14 -0.32
CA THR A 262 -16.21 15.32 -1.12
C THR A 262 -15.44 16.56 -0.65
N GLY A 263 -14.93 17.35 -1.58
CA GLY A 263 -14.11 18.53 -1.28
C GLY A 263 -12.68 18.23 -0.80
N MET A 264 -12.28 16.97 -0.65
CA MET A 264 -10.93 16.59 -0.21
C MET A 264 -10.17 15.74 -1.23
N GLY A 265 -10.70 14.56 -1.57
CA GLY A 265 -10.06 13.66 -2.52
C GLY A 265 -10.48 12.20 -2.35
N MET A 266 -9.71 11.34 -2.99
CA MET A 266 -9.92 9.89 -3.00
C MET A 266 -8.98 9.23 -2.01
N PHE A 267 -9.51 8.21 -1.32
CA PHE A 267 -8.76 7.27 -0.50
C PHE A 267 -8.91 5.88 -1.10
N SER A 268 -7.84 5.34 -1.68
CA SER A 268 -7.81 3.99 -2.23
C SER A 268 -7.30 3.00 -1.20
N ILE A 269 -7.86 1.79 -1.21
CA ILE A 269 -7.66 0.79 -0.16
C ILE A 269 -7.13 -0.50 -0.78
N GLY A 270 -6.06 -1.02 -0.19
CA GLY A 270 -5.43 -2.26 -0.62
C GLY A 270 -4.83 -3.03 0.54
N ASN A 271 -4.58 -4.33 0.34
CA ASN A 271 -3.87 -5.17 1.32
C ASN A 271 -2.35 -4.90 1.38
N THR A 272 -1.85 -4.12 0.41
CA THR A 272 -0.48 -3.61 0.27
C THR A 272 -0.56 -2.21 -0.33
N TYR A 273 0.51 -1.45 -0.25
CA TYR A 273 0.59 -0.12 -0.84
C TYR A 273 0.42 -0.18 -2.36
N ASN A 274 1.08 -1.13 -3.02
CA ASN A 274 0.93 -1.33 -4.47
C ASN A 274 -0.51 -1.66 -4.87
N ALA A 275 -1.22 -2.49 -4.09
CA ALA A 275 -2.63 -2.78 -4.35
C ALA A 275 -3.52 -1.52 -4.19
N ALA A 276 -3.23 -0.67 -3.20
CA ALA A 276 -3.94 0.59 -3.02
C ALA A 276 -3.64 1.58 -4.17
N LEU A 277 -2.40 1.62 -4.68
CA LEU A 277 -2.04 2.43 -5.85
C LEU A 277 -2.79 1.97 -7.10
N ILE A 278 -2.77 0.67 -7.41
CA ILE A 278 -3.50 0.10 -8.55
C ILE A 278 -5.00 0.42 -8.45
N ALA A 279 -5.59 0.27 -7.25
CA ALA A 279 -7.00 0.63 -7.05
C ALA A 279 -7.22 2.12 -7.32
N GLY A 280 -6.31 3.00 -6.90
CA GLY A 280 -6.37 4.42 -7.18
C GLY A 280 -6.28 4.75 -8.67
N ASP A 281 -5.33 4.14 -9.40
CA ASP A 281 -5.16 4.33 -10.85
C ASP A 281 -6.42 3.91 -11.62
N VAL A 282 -6.97 2.73 -11.28
CA VAL A 282 -8.18 2.19 -11.90
C VAL A 282 -9.41 3.06 -11.60
N ALA A 283 -9.53 3.56 -10.38
CA ALA A 283 -10.63 4.44 -9.99
C ALA A 283 -10.56 5.80 -10.69
N GLU A 284 -9.36 6.31 -10.91
CA GLU A 284 -9.12 7.54 -11.66
C GLU A 284 -9.49 7.40 -13.13
N THR A 285 -9.12 6.28 -13.76
CA THR A 285 -9.59 5.93 -15.12
C THR A 285 -11.12 5.85 -15.16
N ASN A 286 -11.75 5.17 -14.21
CA ASN A 286 -13.21 5.13 -14.12
C ASN A 286 -13.81 6.53 -14.00
N ALA A 287 -13.24 7.38 -13.15
CA ALA A 287 -13.71 8.74 -12.94
C ALA A 287 -13.66 9.57 -14.22
N ARG A 288 -12.54 9.52 -14.98
CA ARG A 288 -12.40 10.24 -16.25
C ARG A 288 -13.42 9.79 -17.29
N VAL A 289 -13.53 8.48 -17.51
CA VAL A 289 -14.42 7.93 -18.55
C VAL A 289 -15.88 8.19 -18.19
N ILE A 290 -16.30 7.91 -16.95
CA ILE A 290 -17.68 8.14 -16.52
C ILE A 290 -18.02 9.63 -16.59
N ALA A 291 -17.12 10.52 -16.13
CA ALA A 291 -17.36 11.96 -16.22
C ALA A 291 -17.52 12.43 -17.67
N SER A 292 -16.63 12.01 -18.56
CA SER A 292 -16.68 12.37 -19.99
C SER A 292 -17.97 11.91 -20.66
N VAL A 293 -18.44 10.69 -20.35
CA VAL A 293 -19.73 10.20 -20.83
C VAL A 293 -20.90 10.99 -20.25
N GLU A 294 -20.91 11.26 -18.94
CA GLU A 294 -21.98 12.03 -18.27
C GLU A 294 -22.06 13.50 -18.72
N GLU A 295 -20.97 14.08 -19.24
CA GLU A 295 -21.00 15.42 -19.82
C GLU A 295 -21.74 15.49 -21.16
N THR A 296 -21.86 14.37 -21.86
CA THR A 296 -22.32 14.33 -23.26
C THR A 296 -23.54 13.43 -23.46
N SER A 297 -23.79 12.50 -22.53
CA SER A 297 -24.88 11.53 -22.55
C SER A 297 -25.10 10.95 -21.14
N THR A 298 -25.44 9.67 -21.03
CA THR A 298 -25.62 8.95 -19.76
C THR A 298 -24.78 7.69 -19.78
N TYR A 299 -23.93 7.51 -18.78
CA TYR A 299 -23.06 6.36 -18.64
C TYR A 299 -23.87 5.05 -18.52
N GLN A 300 -23.41 4.02 -19.23
CA GLN A 300 -23.93 2.67 -19.16
C GLN A 300 -22.79 1.67 -19.01
N THR A 301 -23.06 0.60 -18.27
CA THR A 301 -22.15 -0.53 -18.14
C THR A 301 -22.93 -1.84 -18.27
N ILE A 302 -22.20 -2.93 -18.22
CA ILE A 302 -22.74 -4.29 -18.24
C ILE A 302 -23.70 -4.53 -17.07
N LYS A 303 -24.49 -5.60 -17.14
CA LYS A 303 -25.50 -5.88 -16.11
C LYS A 303 -24.81 -6.16 -14.78
N GLU A 304 -25.45 -5.77 -13.68
CA GLU A 304 -24.96 -6.03 -12.31
C GLU A 304 -24.60 -7.51 -12.07
N LYS A 305 -25.35 -8.43 -12.69
CA LYS A 305 -25.06 -9.87 -12.66
C LYS A 305 -23.72 -10.22 -13.32
N ASP A 306 -23.41 -9.60 -14.46
CA ASP A 306 -22.16 -9.85 -15.17
C ASP A 306 -20.97 -9.27 -14.39
N ILE A 307 -21.14 -8.11 -13.76
CA ILE A 307 -20.17 -7.53 -12.82
C ILE A 307 -19.89 -8.51 -11.66
N PHE A 308 -20.95 -9.09 -11.09
CA PHE A 308 -20.82 -10.09 -10.03
C PHE A 308 -20.09 -11.34 -10.49
N ASP A 309 -20.46 -11.84 -11.67
CA ASP A 309 -19.88 -13.06 -12.21
C ASP A 309 -18.37 -12.88 -12.46
N ILE A 310 -17.90 -11.69 -12.83
CA ILE A 310 -16.46 -11.35 -12.95
C ILE A 310 -15.80 -11.14 -11.59
N GLU A 311 -16.44 -10.40 -10.67
CA GLU A 311 -15.87 -10.18 -9.33
C GLU A 311 -15.61 -11.51 -8.61
N TYR A 312 -16.49 -12.50 -8.79
CA TYR A 312 -16.37 -13.82 -8.16
C TYR A 312 -15.78 -14.89 -9.08
N TRP A 313 -15.26 -14.51 -10.24
CA TRP A 313 -14.62 -15.46 -11.14
C TRP A 313 -13.27 -15.91 -10.58
N SER A 314 -13.11 -17.22 -10.39
CA SER A 314 -11.91 -17.81 -9.74
C SER A 314 -10.62 -17.43 -10.45
N LEU A 315 -10.63 -17.34 -11.79
CA LEU A 315 -9.46 -16.98 -12.58
C LEU A 315 -8.99 -15.54 -12.34
N GLU A 316 -9.94 -14.60 -12.27
CA GLU A 316 -9.63 -13.20 -11.99
C GLU A 316 -9.26 -12.99 -10.52
N GLN A 317 -9.93 -13.70 -9.62
CA GLN A 317 -9.56 -13.70 -8.20
C GLN A 317 -8.15 -14.24 -7.95
N ALA A 318 -7.66 -15.17 -8.78
CA ALA A 318 -6.27 -15.63 -8.70
C ALA A 318 -5.24 -14.52 -9.00
N LYS A 319 -5.61 -13.44 -9.72
CA LYS A 319 -4.72 -12.29 -9.96
C LYS A 319 -4.50 -11.44 -8.71
N VAL A 320 -5.41 -11.51 -7.74
CA VAL A 320 -5.39 -10.72 -6.50
C VAL A 320 -5.14 -11.55 -5.23
N ASN A 321 -5.45 -12.85 -5.27
CA ASN A 321 -5.22 -13.78 -4.16
C ASN A 321 -3.76 -14.24 -4.11
N LYS A 322 -2.96 -13.57 -3.30
CA LYS A 322 -1.61 -13.99 -2.92
C LYS A 322 -1.60 -14.50 -1.49
N PHE A 323 -0.68 -15.41 -1.18
CA PHE A 323 -0.42 -15.85 0.20
C PHE A 323 -0.15 -14.63 1.10
N LYS A 324 -0.92 -14.51 2.17
CA LYS A 324 -0.81 -13.40 3.13
C LYS A 324 0.44 -13.59 3.98
N LYS A 325 1.35 -12.62 3.94
CA LYS A 325 2.51 -12.59 4.84
C LYS A 325 2.12 -12.09 6.24
N SER A 326 2.95 -12.38 7.25
CA SER A 326 2.68 -12.11 8.67
C SER A 326 2.43 -10.63 8.98
N LEU A 327 3.17 -9.71 8.34
CA LEU A 327 3.03 -8.27 8.53
C LEU A 327 2.35 -7.57 7.33
N GLN A 328 1.67 -8.32 6.47
CA GLN A 328 0.97 -7.72 5.32
C GLN A 328 -0.08 -6.71 5.77
N GLY A 329 -0.05 -5.51 5.16
CA GLY A 329 -0.94 -4.40 5.49
C GLY A 329 -0.56 -3.64 6.77
N LYS A 330 0.57 -3.98 7.40
CA LYS A 330 1.14 -3.23 8.53
C LYS A 330 2.13 -2.17 8.04
N VAL A 331 2.11 -1.01 8.69
CA VAL A 331 3.01 0.12 8.43
C VAL A 331 4.03 0.21 9.56
N VAL A 332 5.30 0.09 9.20
CA VAL A 332 6.44 0.03 10.11
C VAL A 332 7.34 1.22 9.85
N VAL A 333 7.52 2.07 10.85
CA VAL A 333 8.38 3.25 10.77
C VAL A 333 9.66 2.98 11.52
N ILE A 334 10.81 3.17 10.86
CA ILE A 334 12.13 2.92 11.44
C ILE A 334 12.90 4.24 11.48
N THR A 335 13.36 4.68 12.66
CA THR A 335 14.24 5.84 12.80
C THR A 335 15.72 5.44 12.78
N GLY A 336 16.59 6.30 12.25
CA GLY A 336 18.00 5.92 12.02
C GLY A 336 18.10 4.72 11.07
N SER A 337 17.19 4.66 10.10
CA SER A 337 16.94 3.51 9.24
C SER A 337 18.07 3.24 8.25
N LEU A 338 18.94 4.22 7.99
CA LEU A 338 20.09 4.08 7.09
C LEU A 338 21.41 3.82 7.86
N GLY A 339 21.30 3.52 9.16
CA GLY A 339 22.35 2.90 9.96
C GLY A 339 22.32 1.36 9.88
N THR A 340 23.34 0.70 10.41
CA THR A 340 23.54 -0.76 10.28
C THR A 340 22.35 -1.57 10.80
N ILE A 341 21.89 -1.32 12.03
CA ILE A 341 20.74 -2.03 12.64
C ILE A 341 19.44 -1.65 11.94
N GLY A 342 19.24 -0.35 11.66
CA GLY A 342 18.03 0.16 11.03
C GLY A 342 17.78 -0.45 9.66
N PHE A 343 18.82 -0.52 8.82
CA PHE A 343 18.69 -1.02 7.45
C PHE A 343 18.51 -2.54 7.41
N GLU A 344 19.16 -3.28 8.30
CA GLU A 344 18.94 -4.72 8.41
C GLU A 344 17.53 -5.03 8.95
N THR A 345 17.03 -4.23 9.87
CA THR A 345 15.65 -4.30 10.35
C THR A 345 14.65 -4.00 9.23
N TYR A 346 14.93 -3.03 8.36
CA TYR A 346 14.14 -2.78 7.15
C TYR A 346 14.02 -4.05 6.29
N LYS A 347 15.13 -4.71 5.96
CA LYS A 347 15.12 -5.92 5.11
C LYS A 347 14.29 -7.04 5.74
N VAL A 348 14.48 -7.30 7.04
CA VAL A 348 13.76 -8.34 7.78
C VAL A 348 12.26 -8.09 7.78
N PHE A 349 11.82 -6.87 8.09
CA PHE A 349 10.39 -6.53 8.10
C PHE A 349 9.77 -6.51 6.69
N LYS A 350 10.51 -6.04 5.68
CA LYS A 350 10.04 -6.05 4.29
C LYS A 350 9.85 -7.48 3.76
N LYS A 351 10.73 -8.42 4.15
CA LYS A 351 10.59 -9.85 3.84
C LYS A 351 9.26 -10.42 4.37
N GLN A 352 8.80 -9.93 5.52
CA GLN A 352 7.52 -10.28 6.15
C GLN A 352 6.29 -9.53 5.58
N GLY A 353 6.47 -8.71 4.54
CA GLY A 353 5.38 -8.06 3.82
C GLY A 353 4.87 -6.75 4.42
N ALA A 354 5.59 -6.18 5.39
CA ALA A 354 5.28 -4.85 5.91
C ALA A 354 5.49 -3.75 4.85
N GLU A 355 4.73 -2.68 4.95
CA GLU A 355 5.09 -1.40 4.34
C GLU A 355 6.04 -0.69 5.30
N VAL A 356 7.31 -0.56 4.91
CA VAL A 356 8.36 -0.02 5.77
C VAL A 356 8.71 1.40 5.32
N VAL A 357 8.76 2.32 6.28
CA VAL A 357 9.17 3.71 6.06
C VAL A 357 10.52 3.93 6.72
N LEU A 358 11.47 4.39 5.91
CA LEU A 358 12.84 4.68 6.33
C LEU A 358 12.95 6.17 6.69
N LEU A 359 13.09 6.46 7.99
CA LEU A 359 13.37 7.80 8.49
C LEU A 359 14.85 7.94 8.83
N ASP A 360 15.48 8.99 8.33
CA ASP A 360 16.86 9.34 8.64
C ASP A 360 17.09 10.86 8.55
N TYR A 361 18.13 11.37 9.18
CA TYR A 361 18.48 12.80 9.09
C TYR A 361 19.51 13.07 7.99
N ASP A 362 20.23 12.04 7.55
CA ASP A 362 21.25 12.18 6.52
C ASP A 362 20.62 12.24 5.12
N LYS A 363 20.51 13.45 4.58
CA LYS A 363 19.96 13.71 3.25
C LYS A 363 20.75 13.02 2.13
N SER A 364 22.05 12.80 2.31
CA SER A 364 22.89 12.16 1.29
C SER A 364 22.55 10.67 1.19
N LYS A 365 22.50 9.97 2.34
CA LYS A 365 22.09 8.57 2.41
C LYS A 365 20.67 8.35 1.94
N ILE A 366 19.75 9.28 2.23
CA ILE A 366 18.37 9.19 1.73
C ILE A 366 18.35 9.19 0.19
N LYS A 367 19.09 10.11 -0.44
CA LYS A 367 19.17 10.17 -1.91
C LYS A 367 19.75 8.89 -2.49
N GLU A 368 20.81 8.35 -1.86
CA GLU A 368 21.43 7.09 -2.27
C GLU A 368 20.45 5.91 -2.11
N ALA A 369 19.79 5.79 -0.97
CA ALA A 369 18.83 4.72 -0.71
C ALA A 369 17.69 4.72 -1.74
N GLN A 370 17.17 5.89 -2.10
CA GLN A 370 16.11 6.05 -3.10
C GLN A 370 16.47 5.51 -4.50
N LEU A 371 17.76 5.32 -4.81
CA LEU A 371 18.19 4.69 -6.06
C LEU A 371 18.05 3.16 -6.03
N HIS A 372 18.03 2.55 -4.84
CA HIS A 372 18.12 1.10 -4.65
C HIS A 372 16.91 0.50 -3.95
N VAL A 373 16.09 1.31 -3.27
CA VAL A 373 14.86 0.86 -2.61
C VAL A 373 13.65 1.63 -3.16
N SER A 374 12.57 0.90 -3.45
CA SER A 374 11.29 1.49 -3.87
C SER A 374 10.44 1.98 -2.70
N ASP A 375 10.86 1.69 -1.46
CA ASP A 375 10.15 2.05 -0.24
C ASP A 375 10.31 3.54 0.12
N LEU A 376 9.37 4.08 0.89
CA LEU A 376 9.36 5.50 1.22
C LEU A 376 10.50 5.85 2.18
N CYS A 377 11.47 6.63 1.68
CA CYS A 377 12.56 7.22 2.48
C CYS A 377 12.28 8.71 2.70
N LEU A 378 12.24 9.16 3.96
CA LEU A 378 11.97 10.56 4.32
C LEU A 378 13.07 11.11 5.23
N PHE A 379 13.36 12.40 5.02
CA PHE A 379 14.13 13.17 5.98
C PHE A 379 13.32 13.38 7.26
N ALA A 380 13.92 13.04 8.40
CA ALA A 380 13.39 13.38 9.72
C ALA A 380 14.55 13.59 10.70
N ASP A 381 14.71 14.84 11.15
CA ASP A 381 15.49 15.11 12.36
C ASP A 381 14.62 14.74 13.56
N VAL A 382 14.98 13.64 14.23
CA VAL A 382 14.21 13.09 15.35
C VAL A 382 14.30 13.93 16.62
N THR A 383 15.27 14.83 16.72
CA THR A 383 15.37 15.81 17.82
C THR A 383 14.39 16.99 17.62
N ASN A 384 13.85 17.14 16.40
CA ASN A 384 12.90 18.20 16.06
C ASN A 384 11.47 17.66 15.92
N ARG A 385 10.60 18.02 16.88
CA ARG A 385 9.19 17.59 16.89
C ARG A 385 8.41 17.98 15.63
N LYS A 386 8.69 19.14 15.03
CA LYS A 386 8.02 19.56 13.78
C LYS A 386 8.45 18.67 12.62
N SER A 387 9.75 18.36 12.52
CA SER A 387 10.27 17.46 11.50
C SER A 387 9.63 16.07 11.57
N VAL A 388 9.48 15.50 12.77
CA VAL A 388 8.80 14.21 12.98
C VAL A 388 7.32 14.27 12.60
N LYS A 389 6.61 15.32 13.02
CA LYS A 389 5.19 15.51 12.67
C LYS A 389 4.98 15.61 11.16
N ASP A 390 5.83 16.33 10.44
CA ASP A 390 5.71 16.51 9.00
C ASP A 390 5.99 15.18 8.25
N ALA A 391 7.00 14.41 8.68
CA ALA A 391 7.22 13.06 8.17
C ALA A 391 6.02 12.14 8.43
N TYR A 392 5.46 12.16 9.64
CA TYR A 392 4.31 11.32 10.01
C TYR A 392 3.03 11.71 9.28
N LYS A 393 2.80 12.99 9.00
CA LYS A 393 1.70 13.43 8.12
C LYS A 393 1.81 12.79 6.74
N LYS A 394 3.01 12.78 6.15
CA LYS A 394 3.24 12.14 4.85
C LYS A 394 3.00 10.63 4.90
N ILE A 395 3.41 9.97 5.99
CA ILE A 395 3.15 8.55 6.23
C ILE A 395 1.64 8.28 6.31
N CYS A 396 0.88 9.07 7.08
CA CYS A 396 -0.57 8.95 7.17
C CYS A 396 -1.26 9.16 5.82
N GLN A 397 -0.83 10.13 5.01
CA GLN A 397 -1.38 10.32 3.65
C GLN A 397 -1.05 9.14 2.72
N THR A 398 0.15 8.58 2.85
CA THR A 398 0.64 7.55 1.92
C THR A 398 0.06 6.17 2.25
N PHE A 399 0.05 5.81 3.53
CA PHE A 399 -0.29 4.46 3.99
C PHE A 399 -1.52 4.39 4.90
N GLY A 400 -2.03 5.53 5.34
CA GLY A 400 -3.21 5.62 6.18
C GLY A 400 -2.92 5.51 7.67
N GLY A 401 -1.66 5.41 8.10
CA GLY A 401 -1.37 5.25 9.53
C GLY A 401 0.00 4.67 9.86
N ILE A 402 0.19 4.34 11.14
CA ILE A 402 1.37 3.68 11.71
C ILE A 402 0.90 2.54 12.64
N ASP A 403 1.50 1.35 12.54
CA ASP A 403 1.24 0.23 13.45
C ASP A 403 2.43 -0.10 14.34
N ILE A 404 3.65 0.03 13.80
CA ILE A 404 4.88 -0.30 14.51
C ILE A 404 5.86 0.86 14.37
N LEU A 405 6.39 1.33 15.49
CA LEU A 405 7.53 2.23 15.53
C LEU A 405 8.75 1.46 16.03
N ILE A 406 9.80 1.39 15.20
CA ILE A 406 11.14 0.95 15.59
C ILE A 406 11.97 2.20 15.82
N SER A 407 12.00 2.61 17.10
CA SER A 407 12.69 3.79 17.59
C SER A 407 14.17 3.44 17.81
N ASN A 408 14.96 3.54 16.73
CA ASN A 408 16.33 3.04 16.66
C ASN A 408 17.41 4.12 16.55
N ALA A 409 17.08 5.34 16.12
CA ALA A 409 18.04 6.44 16.04
C ALA A 409 18.77 6.67 17.38
N GLY A 410 20.05 7.05 17.29
CA GLY A 410 20.88 7.34 18.45
C GLY A 410 22.30 7.71 18.02
N SER A 411 23.03 8.34 18.93
CA SER A 411 24.40 8.79 18.72
C SER A 411 25.26 8.41 19.92
N LEU A 412 26.57 8.31 19.72
CA LEU A 412 27.48 8.00 20.81
C LEU A 412 28.12 9.27 21.36
N SER A 413 28.14 9.38 22.68
CA SER A 413 29.00 10.30 23.43
C SER A 413 29.82 9.49 24.43
N SER A 414 31.08 9.88 24.66
CA SER A 414 31.99 9.18 25.56
C SER A 414 32.96 10.13 26.25
N GLY A 415 33.31 9.81 27.48
CA GLY A 415 34.24 10.53 28.34
C GLY A 415 33.94 10.23 29.81
N PRO A 416 34.87 10.53 30.73
CA PRO A 416 34.58 10.48 32.16
C PRO A 416 33.39 11.39 32.47
N VAL A 417 32.39 10.89 33.20
CA VAL A 417 31.10 11.60 33.33
C VAL A 417 31.22 12.98 33.97
N ALA A 418 32.20 13.17 34.87
CA ALA A 418 32.47 14.45 35.52
C ALA A 418 33.11 15.49 34.58
N ASP A 419 33.73 15.05 33.48
CA ASP A 419 34.42 15.91 32.52
C ASP A 419 33.55 16.24 31.29
N ILE A 420 32.36 15.61 31.18
CA ILE A 420 31.43 15.90 30.09
C ILE A 420 30.79 17.26 30.31
N SER A 421 30.85 18.12 29.30
CA SER A 421 30.19 19.42 29.34
C SER A 421 28.67 19.28 29.43
N ASP A 422 28.01 20.25 30.08
CA ASP A 422 26.54 20.31 30.11
C ASP A 422 25.92 20.30 28.71
N VAL A 423 26.59 20.92 27.74
CA VAL A 423 26.14 21.00 26.34
C VAL A 423 26.15 19.61 25.71
N ASP A 424 27.24 18.86 25.88
CA ASP A 424 27.38 17.52 25.32
C ASP A 424 26.46 16.50 26.01
N LEU A 425 26.28 16.64 27.32
CA LEU A 425 25.34 15.79 28.07
C LEU A 425 23.90 16.04 27.63
N LYS A 426 23.47 17.31 27.53
CA LYS A 426 22.13 17.67 27.03
C LYS A 426 21.92 17.16 25.61
N LYS A 427 22.90 17.36 24.72
CA LYS A 427 22.84 16.84 23.35
C LYS A 427 22.68 15.31 23.33
N SER A 428 23.39 14.59 24.21
CA SER A 428 23.24 13.14 24.30
C SER A 428 21.84 12.72 24.75
N PHE A 429 21.22 13.47 25.68
CA PHE A 429 19.81 13.27 26.05
C PHE A 429 18.85 13.60 24.90
N ASP A 430 19.11 14.65 24.12
CA ASP A 430 18.32 14.98 22.94
C ASP A 430 18.36 13.84 21.91
N ASP A 431 19.56 13.34 21.62
CA ASP A 431 19.77 12.30 20.61
C ASP A 431 19.28 10.91 21.07
N ASN A 432 19.47 10.53 22.34
CA ASN A 432 19.28 9.16 22.84
C ASN A 432 18.08 8.97 23.78
N PHE A 433 17.36 10.04 24.14
CA PHE A 433 16.15 9.96 24.96
C PHE A 433 14.99 10.78 24.38
N PHE A 434 15.15 12.11 24.24
CA PHE A 434 14.05 12.97 23.80
C PHE A 434 13.64 12.69 22.36
N SER A 435 14.57 12.31 21.48
CA SER A 435 14.25 11.85 20.13
C SER A 435 13.26 10.68 20.13
N HIS A 436 13.51 9.65 20.95
CA HIS A 436 12.64 8.50 21.09
C HIS A 436 11.28 8.89 21.65
N GLN A 437 11.25 9.82 22.63
CA GLN A 437 10.01 10.34 23.20
C GLN A 437 9.19 11.14 22.18
N ILE A 438 9.84 11.97 21.36
CA ILE A 438 9.18 12.72 20.27
C ILE A 438 8.54 11.73 19.28
N CYS A 439 9.31 10.76 18.78
CA CYS A 439 8.81 9.78 17.82
C CYS A 439 7.69 8.90 18.39
N ALA A 440 7.84 8.41 19.63
CA ALA A 440 6.84 7.57 20.30
C ALA A 440 5.55 8.34 20.59
N SER A 441 5.65 9.55 21.14
CA SER A 441 4.47 10.36 21.47
C SER A 441 3.63 10.73 20.24
N GLU A 442 4.25 11.05 19.10
CA GLU A 442 3.51 11.30 17.86
C GLU A 442 2.94 10.01 17.25
N ALA A 443 3.64 8.86 17.36
CA ALA A 443 3.16 7.58 16.84
C ALA A 443 1.93 7.10 17.62
N VAL A 444 1.96 7.21 18.95
CA VAL A 444 0.84 6.86 19.83
C VAL A 444 -0.39 7.69 19.53
N LYS A 445 -0.27 9.00 19.27
CA LYS A 445 -1.42 9.84 18.87
C LYS A 445 -2.11 9.29 17.62
N ILE A 446 -1.33 8.86 16.63
CA ILE A 446 -1.82 8.25 15.38
C ILE A 446 -2.47 6.89 15.66
N MET A 447 -1.84 6.02 16.44
CA MET A 447 -2.40 4.71 16.82
C MET A 447 -3.73 4.85 17.58
N LEU A 448 -3.83 5.80 18.51
CA LEU A 448 -5.07 6.13 19.21
C LEU A 448 -6.14 6.69 18.27
N HIS A 449 -5.74 7.52 17.29
CA HIS A 449 -6.65 8.00 16.25
C HIS A 449 -7.18 6.84 15.38
N GLN A 450 -6.33 5.90 15.00
CA GLN A 450 -6.75 4.69 14.30
C GLN A 450 -7.70 3.83 15.15
N LYS A 451 -7.59 3.86 16.48
CA LYS A 451 -8.22 2.87 17.37
C LYS A 451 -7.87 1.44 16.97
N SER A 452 -6.66 1.24 16.45
CA SER A 452 -6.09 -0.06 16.17
C SER A 452 -5.03 -0.41 17.22
N LYS A 453 -4.71 -1.69 17.36
CA LYS A 453 -3.53 -2.13 18.12
C LYS A 453 -2.26 -1.48 17.53
N GLY A 454 -1.20 -1.39 18.35
CA GLY A 454 0.10 -0.86 17.91
C GLY A 454 1.26 -1.44 18.70
N CYS A 455 2.49 -1.16 18.26
CA CYS A 455 3.70 -1.59 18.94
C CYS A 455 4.82 -0.54 18.85
N LEU A 456 5.37 -0.16 19.99
CA LEU A 456 6.59 0.62 20.11
C LEU A 456 7.75 -0.34 20.43
N LEU A 457 8.83 -0.21 19.68
CA LEU A 457 10.04 -1.01 19.84
C LEU A 457 11.24 -0.08 19.95
N PHE A 458 11.92 -0.10 21.08
CA PHE A 458 13.04 0.80 21.35
C PHE A 458 14.38 0.07 21.22
N ASN A 459 15.33 0.67 20.53
CA ASN A 459 16.73 0.24 20.60
C ASN A 459 17.34 0.79 21.89
N ILE A 460 17.37 -0.06 22.92
CA ILE A 460 17.95 0.24 24.24
C ILE A 460 19.47 0.09 24.09
N SER A 461 20.15 -0.37 25.12
CA SER A 461 21.57 -0.70 25.08
C SER A 461 21.93 -1.46 26.35
N LYS A 462 23.01 -2.25 26.27
CA LYS A 462 23.71 -2.74 27.46
C LYS A 462 23.95 -1.63 28.49
N GLN A 463 24.26 -0.43 28.01
CA GLN A 463 24.62 0.72 28.85
C GLN A 463 23.48 1.15 29.78
N SER A 464 22.24 0.75 29.51
CA SER A 464 21.08 1.02 30.37
C SER A 464 21.08 0.23 31.67
N VAL A 465 21.76 -0.93 31.69
CA VAL A 465 21.75 -1.88 32.83
C VAL A 465 23.14 -2.16 33.38
N ASN A 466 24.16 -2.09 32.52
CA ASN A 466 25.54 -2.31 32.89
C ASN A 466 26.44 -1.24 32.23
N PRO A 467 26.64 -0.10 32.91
CA PRO A 467 27.38 1.02 32.35
C PRO A 467 28.85 0.65 32.11
N GLY A 468 29.37 1.07 30.97
CA GLY A 468 30.79 0.94 30.62
C GLY A 468 31.58 2.16 31.08
N LEU A 469 32.87 1.94 31.38
CA LEU A 469 33.82 3.02 31.68
C LEU A 469 33.83 4.07 30.55
N ASN A 470 33.64 5.34 30.92
CA ASN A 470 33.56 6.51 30.02
C ASN A 470 32.34 6.54 29.08
N PHE A 471 31.25 5.84 29.41
CA PHE A 471 30.00 5.88 28.64
C PHE A 471 28.86 6.56 29.40
N GLY A 472 29.14 7.30 30.48
CA GLY A 472 28.11 7.93 31.31
C GLY A 472 27.15 8.81 30.51
N SER A 473 27.67 9.68 29.64
CA SER A 473 26.85 10.57 28.80
C SER A 473 25.90 9.84 27.85
N TYR A 474 26.25 8.64 27.38
CA TYR A 474 25.38 7.80 26.54
C TYR A 474 24.51 6.83 27.35
N GLY A 475 25.04 6.27 28.43
CA GLY A 475 24.38 5.29 29.28
C GLY A 475 23.21 5.90 30.04
N LEU A 476 23.38 7.09 30.63
CA LEU A 476 22.33 7.79 31.37
C LEU A 476 21.03 7.98 30.55
N PRO A 477 21.04 8.56 29.34
CA PRO A 477 19.82 8.68 28.54
C PRO A 477 19.28 7.32 28.09
N LYS A 478 20.12 6.31 27.86
CA LYS A 478 19.65 4.94 27.54
C LYS A 478 19.02 4.24 28.76
N THR A 479 19.45 4.52 29.98
CA THR A 479 18.75 4.09 31.21
C THR A 479 17.40 4.77 31.33
N ALA A 480 17.32 6.08 31.08
CA ALA A 480 16.05 6.81 31.04
C ALA A 480 15.11 6.25 29.96
N LEU A 481 15.65 5.88 28.78
CA LEU A 481 14.89 5.26 27.69
C LEU A 481 14.28 3.89 28.08
N LEU A 482 14.99 3.09 28.88
CA LEU A 482 14.45 1.86 29.44
C LEU A 482 13.23 2.13 30.33
N GLY A 483 13.30 3.16 31.19
CA GLY A 483 12.16 3.62 31.97
C GLY A 483 10.99 4.08 31.09
N LEU A 484 11.29 4.87 30.04
CA LEU A 484 10.29 5.34 29.08
C LEU A 484 9.57 4.19 28.38
N CYS A 485 10.31 3.17 27.95
CA CYS A 485 9.74 1.97 27.33
C CYS A 485 8.71 1.30 28.24
N LYS A 486 9.03 1.14 29.53
CA LYS A 486 8.12 0.55 30.52
C LYS A 486 6.92 1.45 30.80
N GLN A 487 7.12 2.78 30.87
CA GLN A 487 6.05 3.74 31.09
C GLN A 487 5.00 3.71 29.95
N TYR A 488 5.44 3.66 28.69
CA TYR A 488 4.52 3.50 27.56
C TYR A 488 3.71 2.20 27.61
N ALA A 489 4.30 1.10 28.10
CA ALA A 489 3.60 -0.16 28.26
C ALA A 489 2.47 -0.04 29.30
N LEU A 490 2.73 0.64 30.42
CA LEU A 490 1.75 0.89 31.48
C LEU A 490 0.62 1.82 31.00
N ASP A 491 0.97 2.97 30.41
CA ASP A 491 0.00 4.02 30.08
C ASP A 491 -0.92 3.63 28.92
N TYR A 492 -0.38 2.93 27.92
CA TYR A 492 -1.07 2.67 26.65
C TYR A 492 -1.43 1.21 26.39
N GLY A 493 -1.01 0.29 27.25
CA GLY A 493 -1.36 -1.13 27.16
C GLY A 493 -2.88 -1.36 27.12
N LYS A 494 -3.65 -0.57 27.88
CA LYS A 494 -5.14 -0.63 27.89
C LYS A 494 -5.78 -0.27 26.53
N PHE A 495 -5.06 0.42 25.66
CA PHE A 495 -5.49 0.75 24.31
C PHE A 495 -4.97 -0.25 23.26
N GLY A 496 -4.31 -1.33 23.68
CA GLY A 496 -3.71 -2.32 22.79
C GLY A 496 -2.41 -1.84 22.12
N ILE A 497 -1.78 -0.79 22.64
CA ILE A 497 -0.46 -0.33 22.19
C ILE A 497 0.59 -0.92 23.10
N ARG A 498 1.39 -1.84 22.55
CA ARG A 498 2.47 -2.52 23.27
C ARG A 498 3.74 -1.70 23.21
N SER A 499 4.62 -1.83 24.18
CA SER A 499 5.92 -1.16 24.21
C SER A 499 6.99 -2.10 24.72
N ASN A 500 8.03 -2.36 23.94
CA ASN A 500 9.12 -3.27 24.31
C ASN A 500 10.49 -2.72 23.87
N GLY A 501 11.57 -3.26 24.42
CA GLY A 501 12.93 -2.84 24.13
C GLY A 501 13.83 -3.98 23.66
N ILE A 502 14.87 -3.65 22.89
CA ILE A 502 15.97 -4.56 22.56
C ILE A 502 17.23 -4.07 23.26
N ASN A 503 17.83 -4.96 24.06
CA ASN A 503 19.11 -4.73 24.72
C ASN A 503 20.22 -5.45 23.95
N ALA A 504 20.83 -4.74 22.99
CA ALA A 504 21.93 -5.27 22.20
C ALA A 504 23.31 -4.91 22.77
N ASP A 505 24.30 -5.78 22.57
CA ASP A 505 25.72 -5.52 22.85
C ASP A 505 26.59 -5.77 21.62
N ARG A 506 27.70 -5.04 21.53
CA ARG A 506 28.79 -5.21 20.55
C ARG A 506 28.40 -5.37 19.07
N ILE A 507 27.37 -4.66 18.61
CA ILE A 507 27.04 -4.66 17.17
C ILE A 507 27.97 -3.72 16.40
N LYS A 508 28.78 -4.29 15.49
CA LYS A 508 29.61 -3.51 14.57
C LYS A 508 28.75 -2.55 13.77
N SER A 509 28.95 -1.25 13.93
CA SER A 509 28.04 -0.22 13.43
C SER A 509 28.74 1.14 13.32
N GLY A 510 28.00 2.18 12.94
CA GLY A 510 28.49 3.56 13.03
C GLY A 510 28.83 3.99 14.46
N ILE A 511 28.16 3.41 15.47
CA ILE A 511 28.42 3.66 16.90
C ILE A 511 29.65 2.88 17.37
N LEU A 512 29.67 1.55 17.18
CA LEU A 512 30.84 0.71 17.47
C LEU A 512 31.63 0.46 16.18
N ASN A 513 32.44 1.45 15.82
CA ASN A 513 33.23 1.41 14.59
C ASN A 513 34.56 0.64 14.74
N SER A 514 35.23 0.38 13.62
CA SER A 514 36.48 -0.39 13.58
C SER A 514 37.61 0.21 14.44
N SER A 515 37.68 1.53 14.59
CA SER A 515 38.69 2.19 15.44
C SER A 515 38.42 1.90 16.91
N MET A 516 37.16 2.08 17.35
CA MET A 516 36.76 1.80 18.72
C MET A 516 36.95 0.32 19.09
N ILE A 517 36.61 -0.59 18.17
CA ILE A 517 36.81 -2.03 18.34
C ILE A 517 38.30 -2.34 18.55
N LYS A 518 39.19 -1.79 17.71
CA LYS A 518 40.65 -1.97 17.83
C LYS A 518 41.16 -1.48 19.19
N THR A 519 40.80 -0.26 19.58
CA THR A 519 41.21 0.34 20.86
C THR A 519 40.74 -0.50 22.05
N ARG A 520 39.50 -0.98 22.02
CA ARG A 520 38.92 -1.77 23.11
C ARG A 520 39.43 -3.20 23.18
N ALA A 521 39.73 -3.82 22.04
CA ALA A 521 40.38 -5.12 21.97
C ALA A 521 41.79 -5.03 22.56
N LYS A 522 42.57 -4.01 22.18
CA LYS A 522 43.90 -3.72 22.75
C LYS A 522 43.84 -3.49 24.26
N ALA A 523 42.90 -2.67 24.75
CA ALA A 523 42.73 -2.41 26.18
C ALA A 523 42.39 -3.66 27.00
N ARG A 524 41.77 -4.68 26.37
CA ARG A 524 41.46 -5.98 26.97
C ARG A 524 42.52 -7.05 26.70
N GLN A 525 43.58 -6.72 25.98
CA GLN A 525 44.65 -7.63 25.59
C GLN A 525 44.14 -8.87 24.82
N VAL A 526 43.17 -8.68 23.93
CA VAL A 526 42.57 -9.74 23.11
C VAL A 526 42.59 -9.36 21.62
N SER A 527 42.41 -10.34 20.74
CA SER A 527 42.23 -10.07 19.31
C SER A 527 40.90 -9.34 19.05
N ILE A 528 40.75 -8.75 17.86
CA ILE A 528 39.48 -8.14 17.45
C ILE A 528 38.36 -9.19 17.40
N GLY A 529 38.67 -10.39 16.89
CA GLY A 529 37.70 -11.49 16.81
C GLY A 529 37.24 -11.91 18.20
N ASP A 530 38.19 -12.14 19.11
CA ASP A 530 37.88 -12.54 20.49
C ASP A 530 37.15 -11.42 21.26
N TYR A 531 37.44 -10.15 20.97
CA TYR A 531 36.68 -9.04 21.54
C TYR A 531 35.22 -9.07 21.11
N MET A 532 34.94 -9.29 19.82
CA MET A 532 33.57 -9.35 19.29
C MET A 532 32.82 -10.61 19.77
N LYS A 533 33.55 -11.71 19.97
CA LYS A 533 33.06 -13.00 20.49
C LYS A 533 33.17 -13.16 22.00
N GLY A 534 33.54 -12.10 22.73
CA GLY A 534 33.76 -12.14 24.19
C GLY A 534 32.45 -12.12 24.98
N ASN A 535 31.60 -13.11 24.71
CA ASN A 535 30.31 -13.42 25.30
C ASN A 535 30.22 -14.95 25.54
N LEU A 536 29.19 -15.43 26.25
CA LEU A 536 29.11 -16.84 26.65
C LEU A 536 28.90 -17.83 25.49
N LEU A 537 28.36 -17.38 24.36
CA LEU A 537 28.19 -18.21 23.16
C LEU A 537 29.44 -18.24 22.27
N LEU A 538 30.46 -17.45 22.58
CA LEU A 538 31.71 -17.35 21.81
C LEU A 538 31.48 -17.02 20.33
N ASP A 539 30.44 -16.25 20.01
CA ASP A 539 30.09 -15.89 18.64
C ASP A 539 29.72 -14.41 18.47
N GLU A 540 29.91 -13.87 17.27
CA GLU A 540 29.64 -12.47 17.00
C GLU A 540 28.13 -12.22 16.88
N VAL A 541 27.64 -11.20 17.58
CA VAL A 541 26.26 -10.75 17.44
C VAL A 541 26.15 -9.73 16.32
N THR A 542 25.26 -9.97 15.36
CA THR A 542 25.12 -9.16 14.16
C THR A 542 23.88 -8.25 14.21
N ALA A 543 23.83 -7.28 13.29
CA ALA A 543 22.63 -6.46 13.10
C ALA A 543 21.39 -7.29 12.69
N TYR A 544 21.60 -8.44 12.04
CA TYR A 544 20.52 -9.35 11.66
C TYR A 544 19.87 -9.99 12.88
N ASP A 545 20.65 -10.36 13.90
CA ASP A 545 20.14 -10.93 15.15
C ASP A 545 19.27 -9.92 15.90
N VAL A 546 19.70 -8.65 15.94
CA VAL A 546 18.92 -7.54 16.51
C VAL A 546 17.63 -7.31 15.73
N ALA A 547 17.70 -7.34 14.38
CA ALA A 547 16.53 -7.21 13.52
C ALA A 547 15.50 -8.34 13.73
N LEU A 548 15.96 -9.58 13.91
CA LEU A 548 15.10 -10.71 14.25
C LEU A 548 14.43 -10.54 15.63
N ALA A 549 15.16 -10.01 16.61
CA ALA A 549 14.62 -9.73 17.92
C ALA A 549 13.51 -8.65 17.88
N PHE A 550 13.70 -7.59 17.09
CA PHE A 550 12.64 -6.61 16.81
C PHE A 550 11.42 -7.28 16.16
N LEU A 551 11.63 -8.13 15.15
CA LEU A 551 10.54 -8.84 14.50
C LEU A 551 9.79 -9.77 15.47
N HIS A 552 10.52 -10.49 16.34
CA HIS A 552 9.91 -11.37 17.33
C HIS A 552 8.97 -10.59 18.25
N LEU A 553 9.43 -9.50 18.87
CA LEU A 553 8.58 -8.67 19.74
C LEU A 553 7.45 -7.94 18.99
N ALA A 554 7.64 -7.63 17.70
CA ALA A 554 6.56 -7.13 16.86
C ALA A 554 5.43 -8.16 16.68
N LEU A 555 5.77 -9.45 16.55
CA LEU A 555 4.83 -10.55 16.38
C LEU A 555 4.26 -11.08 17.71
N SER A 556 4.94 -10.88 18.84
CA SER A 556 4.47 -11.30 20.18
C SER A 556 3.30 -10.43 20.68
N GLU A 557 2.08 -10.67 20.19
CA GLU A 557 0.89 -9.87 20.52
C GLU A 557 0.51 -9.85 22.02
N ARG A 558 1.04 -10.79 22.82
CA ARG A 558 0.79 -10.89 24.27
C ARG A 558 1.95 -10.39 25.13
N SER A 559 2.96 -9.75 24.54
CA SER A 559 4.14 -9.24 25.25
C SER A 559 4.21 -7.71 25.19
N THR A 560 4.27 -7.08 26.36
CA THR A 560 4.48 -5.63 26.55
C THR A 560 5.34 -5.40 27.80
N GLY A 561 6.14 -4.34 27.82
CA GLY A 561 7.12 -4.06 28.87
C GLY A 561 8.36 -4.96 28.84
N ALA A 562 8.49 -5.84 27.84
CA ALA A 562 9.59 -6.78 27.73
C ALA A 562 10.86 -6.09 27.22
N VAL A 563 12.01 -6.57 27.68
CA VAL A 563 13.32 -6.20 27.14
C VAL A 563 14.02 -7.49 26.72
N LEU A 564 14.22 -7.65 25.41
CA LEU A 564 14.89 -8.83 24.86
C LEU A 564 16.38 -8.52 24.68
N THR A 565 17.22 -9.30 25.36
CA THR A 565 18.67 -9.18 25.27
C THR A 565 19.21 -9.94 24.06
N VAL A 566 20.10 -9.30 23.30
CA VAL A 566 20.76 -9.85 22.09
C VAL A 566 22.26 -9.53 22.19
N ASP A 567 23.00 -10.35 22.94
CA ASP A 567 24.40 -10.06 23.30
C ASP A 567 25.32 -11.30 23.41
N GLY A 568 24.84 -12.47 23.00
CA GLY A 568 25.57 -13.73 23.12
C GLY A 568 25.78 -14.20 24.56
N GLY A 569 25.00 -13.69 25.52
CA GLY A 569 25.08 -14.06 26.93
C GLY A 569 26.06 -13.22 27.73
N ASN A 570 26.13 -11.90 27.53
CA ASN A 570 26.95 -11.05 28.37
C ASN A 570 26.30 -10.88 29.76
N ILE A 571 26.65 -11.80 30.68
CA ILE A 571 26.00 -11.97 31.98
C ILE A 571 25.91 -10.69 32.83
N ALA A 572 26.90 -9.82 32.71
CA ALA A 572 26.93 -8.56 33.43
C ALA A 572 25.84 -7.58 32.97
N ALA A 573 25.28 -7.77 31.77
CA ALA A 573 24.18 -7.00 31.19
C ALA A 573 22.84 -7.75 31.21
N SER A 574 22.75 -8.89 31.90
CA SER A 574 21.50 -9.64 32.03
C SER A 574 20.44 -8.79 32.72
N MET A 575 19.25 -8.72 32.12
CA MET A 575 18.08 -8.10 32.75
C MET A 575 17.70 -8.93 33.98
N ARG A 576 17.47 -8.27 35.13
CA ARG A 576 16.95 -8.88 36.36
C ARG A 576 15.60 -8.29 36.71
#